data_AF-A0A840WS32-F1
#
_entry.id   AF-A0A840WS32-F1
#
_cell.length_a   1.000
_cell.length_b   1.000
_cell.length_c   1.000
_cell.angle_alpha   90.00
_cell.angle_beta   90.00
_cell.angle_gamma   90.00
#
_symmetry.space_group_name_H-M   'P 1'
#
loop_
_entity.id
_entity.type
_entity.pdbx_description
1 polymer ?
#
loop_
_entity_poly.entity_id
_entity_poly.type
_entity_poly.pdbx_seq_one_letter_code
_entity_poly.pdbx_strand_id
1 'polypeptide(L)'
;MFFCDGALDAPNDGITGPVAAIAGAALNRSTLLDTAQQPTDDPAEFYLADIANRYAGVFHDHTEDGKAYGFAFDDVEDFASYIQDHGPSGLEITLTPF
;
A
#
# COMPACT_ATOMS: atom_id res chain seq x y z
N MET A 1 -2.52 12.22 -5.07
CA MET A 1 -1.92 11.48 -3.95
C MET A 1 -2.83 10.33 -3.52
N PHE A 2 -3.96 10.58 -2.86
CA PHE A 2 -4.84 9.50 -2.37
C PHE A 2 -5.32 8.50 -3.42
N PHE A 3 -5.56 8.96 -4.65
CA PHE A 3 -6.03 8.11 -5.75
C PHE A 3 -4.93 7.54 -6.63
N CYS A 4 -3.66 7.88 -6.39
CA CYS A 4 -2.55 7.41 -7.22
C CYS A 4 -2.75 7.65 -8.73
N ASP A 5 -3.30 8.81 -9.07
CA ASP A 5 -3.67 9.20 -10.45
C ASP A 5 -3.11 10.61 -10.77
N GLY A 6 -3.20 11.02 -12.03
CA GLY A 6 -2.79 12.31 -12.54
C GLY A 6 -1.28 12.44 -12.59
N ALA A 7 -0.70 13.24 -11.70
CA ALA A 7 0.76 13.38 -11.61
C ALA A 7 1.46 12.08 -11.13
N LEU A 8 0.68 11.10 -10.66
CA LEU A 8 1.14 9.77 -10.26
C LEU A 8 0.57 8.68 -11.19
N ASP A 9 0.20 9.02 -12.44
CA ASP A 9 -0.20 8.03 -13.43
C ASP A 9 0.89 6.95 -13.57
N ALA A 10 0.49 5.68 -13.47
CA ALA A 10 1.38 4.54 -13.44
C ALA A 10 1.14 3.63 -14.65
N PRO A 11 1.61 4.01 -15.85
CA PRO A 11 1.41 3.21 -17.05
C PRO A 11 2.21 1.90 -17.00
N ASN A 12 1.71 0.86 -17.68
CA ASN A 12 2.40 -0.44 -17.79
C ASN A 12 3.55 -0.41 -18.83
N ASP A 13 4.47 0.55 -18.68
CA ASP A 13 5.62 0.76 -19.56
C ASP A 13 6.92 0.13 -19.04
N GLY A 14 6.88 -0.47 -17.84
CA GLY A 14 8.00 -1.13 -17.17
C GLY A 14 9.02 -0.19 -16.53
N ILE A 15 8.83 1.14 -16.61
CA ILE A 15 9.76 2.13 -16.04
C ILE A 15 9.01 3.19 -15.25
N THR A 16 8.20 4.02 -15.91
CA THR A 16 7.53 5.14 -15.24
C THR A 16 6.40 4.66 -14.34
N GLY A 17 5.71 3.58 -14.72
CA GLY A 17 4.70 2.93 -13.88
C GLY A 17 5.23 2.52 -12.50
N PRO A 18 6.25 1.66 -12.43
CA PRO A 18 6.86 1.26 -11.17
C PRO A 18 7.36 2.44 -10.32
N VAL A 19 7.94 3.46 -10.94
CA VAL A 19 8.41 4.66 -10.22
C VAL A 19 7.23 5.45 -9.63
N ALA A 20 6.16 5.64 -10.40
CA ALA A 20 4.94 6.31 -9.93
C ALA A 20 4.27 5.53 -8.79
N ALA A 21 4.28 4.19 -8.87
CA ALA A 21 3.77 3.32 -7.81
C ALA A 21 4.54 3.49 -6.50
N ILE A 22 5.87 3.40 -6.54
CA ILE A 22 6.75 3.59 -5.38
C ILE A 22 6.57 4.99 -4.78
N ALA A 23 6.56 6.04 -5.63
CA ALA A 23 6.34 7.41 -5.17
C ALA A 23 4.95 7.61 -4.55
N GLY A 24 3.92 7.00 -5.14
CA GLY A 24 2.55 7.02 -4.63
C GLY A 24 2.45 6.34 -3.26
N ALA A 25 3.08 5.18 -3.08
CA ALA A 25 3.14 4.49 -1.79
C ALA A 25 3.88 5.31 -0.74
N ALA A 26 5.06 5.83 -1.05
CA ALA A 26 5.85 6.66 -0.13
C ALA A 26 5.11 7.95 0.30
N LEU A 27 4.35 8.58 -0.60
CA LEU A 27 3.50 9.73 -0.26
C LEU A 27 2.34 9.36 0.64
N ASN A 28 1.66 8.23 0.40
CA ASN A 28 0.54 7.77 1.22
C ASN A 28 1.02 7.34 2.62
N ARG A 29 2.15 6.63 2.70
CA ARG A 29 2.81 6.17 3.94
C ARG A 29 3.62 7.26 4.65
N SER A 30 3.68 8.46 4.08
CA SER A 30 4.43 9.62 4.58
C SER A 30 5.94 9.41 4.76
N THR A 31 6.55 8.46 4.05
CA THR A 31 7.99 8.11 4.16
C THR A 31 8.87 8.81 3.12
N LEU A 32 8.28 9.46 2.10
CA LEU A 32 9.04 10.04 0.99
C LEU A 32 10.10 11.08 1.41
N LEU A 33 9.86 11.81 2.50
CA LEU A 33 10.79 12.83 3.02
C LEU A 33 11.78 12.28 4.05
N ASP A 34 11.56 11.07 4.57
CA ASP A 34 12.37 10.50 5.65
C ASP A 34 13.60 9.77 5.11
N THR A 35 13.50 9.16 3.93
CA THR A 35 14.58 8.41 3.30
C THR A 35 14.58 8.53 1.78
N ALA A 36 15.79 8.58 1.20
CA ALA A 36 16.01 8.57 -0.25
C ALA A 36 16.01 7.14 -0.83
N GLN A 37 16.11 6.12 0.01
CA GLN A 37 16.05 4.71 -0.38
C GLN A 37 14.59 4.27 -0.36
N GLN A 38 14.01 4.09 -1.55
CA GLN A 38 12.61 3.71 -1.75
C GLN A 38 12.53 2.45 -2.61
N PRO A 39 11.46 1.63 -2.46
CA PRO A 39 10.42 1.73 -1.43
C PRO A 39 10.92 1.37 -0.03
N THR A 40 10.22 1.85 1.00
CA THR A 40 10.42 1.44 2.40
C THR A 40 9.61 0.19 2.72
N ASP A 41 10.20 -0.75 3.46
CA ASP A 41 9.64 -2.08 3.79
C ASP A 41 9.39 -2.28 5.30
N ASP A 42 9.74 -1.32 6.16
CA ASP A 42 9.43 -1.37 7.60
C ASP A 42 8.09 -0.65 7.89
N PRO A 43 7.02 -1.38 8.23
CA PRO A 43 5.73 -0.77 8.54
C PRO A 43 5.77 0.11 9.80
N ALA A 44 6.76 -0.07 10.68
CA ALA A 44 6.93 0.79 11.85
C ALA A 44 7.28 2.23 11.50
N GLU A 45 7.75 2.49 10.28
CA GLU A 45 8.06 3.83 9.76
C GLU A 45 6.86 4.51 9.09
N PHE A 46 5.75 3.80 8.87
CA PHE A 46 4.63 4.33 8.09
C PHE A 46 3.71 5.23 8.92
N TYR A 47 3.15 6.25 8.28
CA TYR A 47 2.14 7.14 8.84
C TYR A 47 2.56 7.90 10.12
N LEU A 48 3.87 8.08 10.34
CA LEU A 48 4.39 8.75 11.54
C LEU A 48 4.31 10.29 11.46
N ALA A 49 4.23 10.87 10.26
CA ALA A 49 4.18 12.32 10.08
C ALA A 49 2.85 12.94 10.52
N ASP A 50 2.87 14.22 10.91
CA ASP A 50 1.65 14.98 11.27
C ASP A 50 0.58 14.93 10.17
N ILE A 51 1.02 14.98 8.91
CA ILE A 51 0.16 14.85 7.72
C ILE A 51 0.49 13.52 7.03
N ALA A 52 -0.41 12.56 7.12
CA ALA A 52 -0.31 11.24 6.52
C ALA A 52 -1.69 10.75 6.03
N ASN A 53 -1.73 9.69 5.21
CA ASN A 53 -2.99 9.02 4.89
C ASN A 53 -3.48 8.20 6.10
N ARG A 54 -4.10 8.88 7.06
CA ARG A 54 -4.63 8.28 8.30
C ARG A 54 -5.75 7.28 8.04
N TYR A 55 -6.48 7.42 6.93
CA TYR A 55 -7.48 6.43 6.52
C TYR A 55 -6.81 5.07 6.31
N ALA A 56 -5.78 4.99 5.47
CA ALA A 56 -5.07 3.74 5.21
C ALA A 56 -4.42 3.17 6.48
N GLY A 57 -3.73 4.00 7.27
CA GLY A 57 -3.08 3.58 8.53
C GLY A 57 -4.06 2.91 9.50
N VAL A 58 -5.28 3.44 9.66
CA VAL A 58 -6.30 2.83 10.51
C VAL A 58 -6.69 1.42 10.05
N PHE A 59 -6.75 1.16 8.74
CA PHE A 59 -7.04 -0.21 8.26
C PHE A 59 -5.91 -1.18 8.63
N HIS A 60 -4.65 -0.80 8.41
CA HIS A 60 -3.51 -1.64 8.78
C HIS A 60 -3.44 -1.91 10.29
N ASP A 61 -3.78 -0.92 11.13
CA ASP A 61 -3.81 -1.10 12.59
C ASP A 61 -4.91 -2.06 13.08
N HIS A 62 -5.92 -2.33 12.24
CA HIS A 62 -7.12 -3.09 12.61
C HIS A 62 -7.32 -4.37 11.78
N THR A 63 -6.34 -4.78 10.98
CA THR A 63 -6.32 -6.12 10.35
C THR A 63 -5.42 -7.06 11.16
N GLU A 64 -5.71 -8.37 11.12
CA GLU A 64 -5.00 -9.35 11.95
C GLU A 64 -3.51 -9.47 11.61
N ASP A 65 -3.16 -9.34 10.33
CA ASP A 65 -1.81 -9.49 9.79
C ASP A 65 -1.15 -8.15 9.41
N GLY A 66 -1.82 -7.03 9.71
CA GLY A 66 -1.37 -5.69 9.33
C GLY A 66 -1.44 -5.41 7.83
N LYS A 67 -2.04 -6.29 7.01
CA LYS A 67 -2.22 -6.05 5.58
C LYS A 67 -3.58 -5.45 5.28
N ALA A 68 -3.63 -4.48 4.38
CA ALA A 68 -4.86 -3.82 3.95
C ALA A 68 -4.69 -3.22 2.56
N TYR A 69 -5.80 -3.01 1.86
CA TYR A 69 -5.80 -2.25 0.60
C TYR A 69 -6.40 -0.86 0.85
N GLY A 70 -5.63 0.01 1.49
CA GLY A 70 -6.06 1.35 1.90
C GLY A 70 -5.93 2.42 0.79
N PHE A 71 -5.10 2.17 -0.21
CA PHE A 71 -4.91 2.99 -1.41
C PHE A 71 -4.43 2.13 -2.60
N ALA A 72 -4.42 2.69 -3.81
CA ALA A 72 -4.24 1.89 -5.04
C ALA A 72 -2.86 1.21 -5.22
N PHE A 73 -1.83 1.65 -4.49
CA PHE A 73 -0.47 1.09 -4.57
C PHE A 73 -0.01 0.52 -3.23
N ASP A 74 -0.95 0.03 -2.40
CA ASP A 74 -0.61 -0.57 -1.11
C ASP A 74 0.13 -1.91 -1.24
N ASP A 75 0.13 -2.48 -2.44
CA ASP A 75 0.86 -3.67 -2.82
C ASP A 75 2.37 -3.46 -2.97
N VAL A 76 2.83 -2.20 -3.00
CA VAL A 76 4.27 -1.90 -2.90
C VAL A 76 4.81 -2.44 -1.57
N GLU A 77 5.78 -3.35 -1.64
CA GLU A 77 6.33 -4.11 -0.51
C GLU A 77 5.32 -5.05 0.18
N ASP A 78 4.31 -5.57 -0.55
CA ASP A 78 3.43 -6.66 -0.10
C ASP A 78 2.54 -6.35 1.13
N PHE A 79 2.18 -5.08 1.34
CA PHE A 79 1.27 -4.67 2.42
C PHE A 79 -0.22 -4.71 2.05
N ALA A 80 -0.53 -4.95 0.77
CA ALA A 80 -1.89 -5.17 0.31
C ALA A 80 -2.49 -6.44 0.95
N SER A 81 -3.79 -6.42 1.25
CA SER A 81 -4.57 -7.60 1.62
C SER A 81 -4.80 -8.50 0.39
N TYR A 82 -3.71 -9.06 -0.14
CA TYR A 82 -3.64 -9.83 -1.37
C TYR A 82 -3.07 -11.23 -1.09
N ILE A 83 -3.69 -12.24 -1.70
CA ILE A 83 -3.23 -13.62 -1.68
C ILE A 83 -3.24 -14.15 -3.12
N GLN A 84 -2.29 -15.03 -3.44
CA GLN A 84 -2.23 -15.71 -4.73
C GLN A 84 -1.80 -17.17 -4.60
N ASP A 85 -2.42 -18.03 -5.40
CA ASP A 85 -2.07 -19.44 -5.56
C ASP A 85 -2.27 -19.81 -7.04
N HIS A 86 -1.31 -20.54 -7.64
CA HIS A 86 -1.34 -20.95 -9.04
C HIS A 86 -2.02 -22.31 -9.29
N GLY A 87 -2.50 -22.99 -8.24
CA GLY A 87 -3.26 -24.24 -8.33
C GLY A 87 -4.25 -24.42 -7.17
N PRO A 88 -5.15 -23.45 -6.90
CA PRO A 88 -6.01 -23.50 -5.73
C PRO A 88 -7.07 -24.60 -5.84
N SER A 89 -7.33 -25.30 -4.73
CA SER A 89 -8.45 -26.25 -4.64
C SER A 89 -9.75 -25.62 -4.13
N GLY A 90 -9.71 -24.39 -3.59
CA GLY A 90 -10.87 -23.67 -3.06
C GLY A 90 -10.53 -22.25 -2.60
N LEU A 91 -11.57 -21.44 -2.36
CA LEU A 91 -11.51 -20.10 -1.78
C LEU A 91 -12.63 -20.00 -0.73
N GLU A 92 -12.31 -19.47 0.44
CA GLU A 92 -13.30 -19.17 1.49
C GLU A 92 -13.39 -17.67 1.73
N ILE A 93 -14.60 -17.18 1.94
CA ILE A 93 -14.88 -15.80 2.34
C ILE A 93 -15.80 -15.87 3.55
N THR A 94 -15.36 -15.32 4.68
CA THR A 94 -16.13 -15.25 5.92
C THR A 94 -16.65 -13.83 6.13
N LEU A 95 -17.96 -13.69 6.34
CA LEU A 95 -18.55 -12.43 6.79
C LEU A 95 -18.46 -12.36 8.32
N THR A 96 -17.76 -11.35 8.85
CA THR A 96 -17.59 -11.15 10.29
C THR A 96 -18.69 -10.29 10.89
N PRO A 97 -18.98 -10.44 12.20
CA PRO A 97 -19.85 -9.52 12.93
C PRO A 97 -19.19 -8.14 13.11
N PHE A 98 -20.03 -7.13 13.40
CA PHE A 98 -19.59 -5.79 13.79
C PHE A 98 -19.31 -5.70 15.29
#